data_AF-A0A059G0Z0-F1
#
_entry.id   AF-A0A059G0Z0-F1
#
_cell.length_a   1.000
_cell.length_b   1.000
_cell.length_c   1.000
_cell.angle_alpha   90.00
_cell.angle_beta   90.00
_cell.angle_gamma   90.00
#
_symmetry.space_group_name_H-M   'P 1'
#
loop_
_entity.id
_entity.type
_entity.pdbx_description
1 polymer ?
#
loop_
_entity_poly.entity_id
_entity_poly.type
_entity_poly.pdbx_seq_one_letter_code
_entity_poly.pdbx_strand_id
1 'polypeptide(L)'
;MPRVLLTHTRPEPMTGILRRIDGGPDQMRALGYISRGGTLDVHGMLFANHCTWAHAVDAAITVLKELPSDLLSADERRAIEGSGNPSVLTHAKPIHREETAL
;
A
#
# COMPACT_ATOMS: atom_id res chain seq x y z
N MET A 1 -2.08 -9.57 15.20
CA MET A 1 -1.35 -8.31 14.92
C MET A 1 -1.55 -7.97 13.46
N PRO A 2 -2.09 -6.79 13.14
CA PRO A 2 -2.26 -6.33 11.75
C PRO A 2 -0.93 -6.22 11.02
N ARG A 3 -0.90 -6.60 9.74
CA ARG A 3 0.31 -6.64 8.90
C ARG A 3 0.01 -6.17 7.49
N VAL A 4 0.92 -5.39 6.93
CA VAL A 4 0.99 -5.09 5.50
C VAL A 4 2.33 -5.63 5.01
N LEU A 5 2.27 -6.54 4.03
CA LEU A 5 3.43 -7.07 3.34
C LEU A 5 3.54 -6.40 1.97
N LEU A 6 4.71 -5.85 1.68
CA LEU A 6 5.10 -5.49 0.31
C LEU A 6 6.13 -6.50 -0.17
N THR A 7 5.93 -7.03 -1.38
CA THR A 7 6.90 -7.91 -2.03
C THR A 7 7.16 -7.43 -3.46
N HIS A 8 8.39 -7.65 -3.92
CA HIS A 8 8.76 -7.39 -5.32
C HIS A 8 8.10 -8.40 -6.28
N THR A 9 7.80 -9.60 -5.81
CA THR A 9 7.19 -10.67 -6.61
C THR A 9 5.66 -10.61 -6.55
N ARG A 10 5.03 -11.63 -7.12
CA ARG A 10 3.64 -11.98 -6.80
C ARG A 10 3.44 -12.16 -5.28
N PRO A 11 2.35 -11.65 -4.68
CA PRO A 11 2.06 -11.80 -3.26
C PRO A 11 1.63 -13.22 -2.86
N GLU A 12 1.05 -14.00 -3.75
CA GLU A 12 0.44 -15.32 -3.46
C GLU A 12 1.45 -16.37 -2.95
N PRO A 13 2.67 -16.50 -3.52
CA PRO A 13 3.68 -17.38 -2.94
C PRO A 13 4.10 -16.95 -1.53
N MET A 14 4.18 -15.64 -1.29
CA MET A 14 4.64 -15.10 -0.02
C MET A 14 3.61 -15.30 1.09
N THR A 15 2.31 -15.13 0.80
CA THR A 15 1.24 -15.47 1.74
C THR A 15 1.22 -16.97 2.07
N GLY A 16 1.49 -17.84 1.09
CA GLY A 16 1.65 -19.27 1.32
C GLY A 16 2.80 -19.61 2.29
N ILE A 17 3.98 -19.01 2.09
CA ILE A 17 5.14 -19.19 2.97
C ILE A 17 4.86 -18.68 4.39
N LEU A 18 4.18 -17.54 4.51
CA LEU A 18 3.91 -16.88 5.79
C LEU A 18 2.65 -17.41 6.47
N ARG A 19 2.02 -18.49 5.98
CA ARG A 19 0.70 -18.94 6.42
C ARG A 19 0.59 -19.21 7.92
N ARG A 20 1.68 -19.60 8.58
CA ARG A 20 1.70 -19.82 10.04
C ARG A 20 1.63 -18.53 10.86
N ILE A 21 1.94 -17.38 10.25
CA ILE A 21 2.06 -16.09 10.93
C ILE A 21 1.23 -14.96 10.28
N ASP A 22 0.54 -15.22 9.17
CA ASP A 22 -0.27 -14.22 8.46
C ASP A 22 -1.49 -13.75 9.27
N GLY A 23 -2.07 -14.62 10.10
CA GLY A 23 -3.29 -14.32 10.86
C GLY A 23 -4.55 -14.25 9.99
N GLY A 24 -4.48 -14.69 8.74
CA GLY A 24 -5.58 -14.66 7.78
C GLY A 24 -5.86 -13.29 7.13
N PRO A 25 -6.85 -13.23 6.23
CA PRO A 25 -7.15 -12.04 5.43
C PRO A 25 -7.66 -10.85 6.26
N ASP A 26 -8.12 -11.07 7.50
CA ASP A 26 -8.54 -9.97 8.39
C ASP A 26 -7.37 -9.30 9.10
N GLN A 27 -6.20 -9.94 9.13
CA GLN A 27 -5.01 -9.44 9.82
C GLN A 27 -3.84 -9.13 8.89
N MET A 28 -3.90 -9.57 7.63
CA MET A 28 -2.82 -9.33 6.67
C MET A 28 -3.35 -8.93 5.30
N ARG A 29 -2.71 -7.89 4.74
CA ARG A 29 -2.79 -7.53 3.32
C ARG A 29 -1.41 -7.68 2.69
N ALA A 30 -1.36 -8.24 1.50
CA ALA A 30 -0.13 -8.42 0.74
C ALA A 30 -0.25 -7.69 -0.60
N LEU A 31 0.71 -6.81 -0.87
CA LEU A 31 0.83 -6.04 -2.11
C LEU A 31 2.07 -6.52 -2.86
N GLY A 32 1.95 -6.63 -4.18
CA GLY A 32 3.04 -7.06 -5.04
C GLY A 32 2.62 -7.05 -6.50
N TYR A 33 3.42 -7.69 -7.35
CA TYR A 33 3.14 -7.74 -8.78
C TYR A 33 1.86 -8.52 -9.10
N ILE A 34 0.92 -7.88 -9.81
CA ILE A 34 -0.37 -8.46 -10.21
C ILE A 34 -0.51 -8.60 -11.73
N SER A 35 0.61 -8.70 -12.46
CA SER A 35 0.61 -8.80 -13.93
C SER A 35 0.06 -7.58 -14.66
N ARG A 36 0.25 -6.39 -14.07
CA ARG A 36 -0.07 -5.11 -14.70
C ARG A 36 1.23 -4.42 -15.08
N GLY A 37 1.29 -3.87 -16.29
CA GLY A 37 2.50 -3.23 -16.81
C GLY A 37 2.34 -2.70 -18.23
N GLY A 38 3.46 -2.23 -18.78
CA GLY A 38 3.57 -1.59 -20.09
C GLY A 38 4.88 -0.81 -20.16
N THR A 39 5.01 0.12 -21.11
CA THR A 39 6.13 1.07 -21.15
C THR A 39 5.86 2.22 -20.18
N LEU A 40 5.90 1.92 -18.89
CA LEU A 40 5.66 2.86 -17.80
C LEU A 40 6.97 3.16 -17.07
N ASP A 41 7.02 4.32 -16.41
CA ASP A 41 8.08 4.64 -15.46
C ASP A 41 7.87 3.88 -14.12
N VAL A 42 8.77 4.10 -13.15
CA VAL A 42 8.71 3.42 -11.85
C VAL A 42 7.38 3.72 -11.13
N HIS A 43 6.94 4.98 -11.13
CA HIS A 43 5.68 5.37 -10.48
C HIS A 43 4.49 4.71 -11.16
N GLY A 44 4.41 4.75 -12.50
CA GLY A 44 3.37 4.11 -13.28
C GLY A 44 3.33 2.60 -13.08
N MET A 45 4.49 1.93 -13.00
CA MET A 45 4.57 0.49 -12.69
C MET A 45 4.05 0.16 -11.28
N LEU A 46 4.39 0.97 -10.27
CA LEU A 46 3.87 0.80 -8.91
C LEU A 46 2.37 1.06 -8.84
N PHE A 47 1.88 2.11 -9.51
CA PHE A 47 0.46 2.43 -9.58
C PHE A 47 -0.34 1.31 -10.26
N ALA A 48 0.12 0.83 -11.42
CA ALA A 48 -0.53 -0.24 -12.15
C ALA A 48 -0.64 -1.54 -11.34
N ASN A 49 0.31 -1.79 -10.43
CA ASN A 49 0.29 -2.96 -9.55
C ASN A 49 -0.29 -2.68 -8.15
N HIS A 50 -0.93 -1.53 -7.93
CA HIS A 50 -1.51 -1.13 -6.64
C HIS A 50 -0.49 -1.17 -5.49
N CYS A 51 0.74 -0.73 -5.75
CA CYS A 51 1.89 -0.82 -4.86
C CYS A 51 2.53 0.56 -4.58
N THR A 52 1.83 1.66 -4.82
CA THR A 52 2.32 2.99 -4.38
C THR A 52 2.24 3.12 -2.85
N TRP A 53 2.87 4.16 -2.30
CA TRP A 53 2.79 4.45 -0.87
C TRP A 53 1.34 4.58 -0.38
N ALA A 54 0.44 5.18 -1.18
CA ALA A 54 -0.95 5.38 -0.80
C ALA A 54 -1.74 4.06 -0.77
N HIS A 55 -1.44 3.11 -1.68
CA HIS A 55 -2.00 1.77 -1.62
C HIS A 55 -1.54 1.01 -0.37
N ALA A 56 -0.29 1.22 0.08
CA ALA A 56 0.19 0.66 1.34
C ALA A 56 -0.52 1.25 2.55
N VAL A 57 -0.80 2.57 2.55
CA VAL A 57 -1.60 3.23 3.59
C VAL A 57 -3.04 2.72 3.59
N ASP A 58 -3.67 2.58 2.43
CA ASP A 58 -5.03 2.01 2.30
C ASP A 58 -5.10 0.56 2.80
N ALA A 59 -4.09 -0.25 2.46
CA ALA A 59 -3.95 -1.60 3.01
C ALA A 59 -3.80 -1.59 4.54
N ALA A 60 -3.08 -0.61 5.10
CA ALA A 60 -2.93 -0.44 6.54
C ALA A 60 -4.24 -0.04 7.21
N ILE A 61 -4.98 0.95 6.67
CA ILE A 61 -6.33 1.33 7.13
C ILE A 61 -7.26 0.11 7.15
N THR A 62 -7.18 -0.73 6.12
CA THR A 62 -8.03 -1.93 6.02
C THR A 62 -7.79 -2.93 7.14
N VAL A 63 -6.54 -3.12 7.58
CA VAL A 63 -6.20 -4.10 8.64
C VAL A 63 -6.17 -3.48 10.05
N LEU A 64 -5.97 -2.17 10.15
CA LEU A 64 -6.01 -1.41 11.39
C LEU A 64 -7.39 -0.76 11.50
N LYS A 65 -8.32 -1.48 12.12
CA LYS A 65 -9.74 -1.08 12.27
C LYS A 65 -9.97 0.28 12.96
N GLU A 66 -8.95 0.83 13.63
CA GLU A 66 -9.02 2.06 14.44
C GLU A 66 -8.14 3.19 13.88
N LEU A 67 -7.90 3.24 12.56
CA LEU A 67 -7.19 4.37 11.95
C LEU A 67 -8.14 5.50 11.54
N PRO A 68 -7.68 6.77 11.60
CA PRO A 68 -8.40 7.88 11.00
C PRO A 68 -8.66 7.63 9.51
N SER A 69 -9.90 7.85 9.06
CA SER A 69 -10.30 7.63 7.66
C SER A 69 -9.74 8.68 6.69
N ASP A 70 -9.13 9.74 7.21
CA ASP A 70 -8.64 10.92 6.50
C ASP A 70 -7.11 10.92 6.31
N LEU A 71 -6.43 9.80 6.55
CA LEU A 71 -4.99 9.65 6.30
C LEU A 71 -4.61 9.89 4.83
N LEU A 72 -5.56 9.66 3.91
CA LEU A 72 -5.46 10.05 2.53
C LEU A 72 -6.37 11.26 2.29
N SER A 73 -5.85 12.27 1.61
CA SER A 73 -6.66 13.36 1.07
C SER A 73 -7.70 12.83 0.08
N ALA A 74 -8.73 13.64 -0.18
CA ALA A 74 -9.77 13.28 -1.15
C ALA A 74 -9.19 12.99 -2.55
N ASP A 75 -8.13 13.67 -2.96
CA ASP A 75 -7.52 13.50 -4.27
C ASP A 75 -6.69 12.20 -4.34
N GLU A 76 -5.93 11.90 -3.29
CA GLU A 76 -5.19 10.64 -3.15
C GLU A 76 -6.15 9.44 -3.10
N ARG A 77 -7.28 9.58 -2.39
CA ARG A 77 -8.36 8.58 -2.35
C ARG A 77 -8.95 8.33 -3.74
N ARG A 78 -9.33 9.37 -4.47
CA ARG A 78 -9.85 9.22 -5.84
C ARG A 78 -8.83 8.60 -6.77
N ALA A 79 -7.54 8.91 -6.60
CA ALA A 79 -6.46 8.34 -7.40
C ALA A 79 -6.35 6.81 -7.19
N ILE A 80 -6.35 6.31 -5.95
CA ILE A 80 -6.31 4.86 -5.69
C ILE A 80 -7.59 4.13 -6.11
N GLU A 81 -8.74 4.83 -6.14
CA GLU A 81 -10.01 4.30 -6.66
C GLU A 81 -10.09 4.32 -8.20
N GLY A 82 -9.06 4.84 -8.88
CA GLY A 82 -9.03 4.93 -10.34
C GLY A 82 -9.92 6.01 -10.95
N SER A 83 -10.46 6.91 -10.13
CA SER A 83 -11.31 8.04 -10.56
C SER A 83 -10.60 9.40 -10.54
N GLY A 84 -9.37 9.46 -10.03
CA GLY A 84 -8.55 10.67 -9.88
C GLY A 84 -7.25 10.63 -10.68
N ASN A 85 -6.44 11.69 -10.54
CA ASN A 85 -5.14 11.80 -11.20
C ASN A 85 -4.07 10.99 -10.43
N PRO A 86 -3.48 9.93 -11.01
CA PRO A 86 -2.44 9.14 -10.33
C PRO A 86 -1.20 9.95 -9.91
N SER A 87 -0.91 11.05 -10.60
CA SER A 87 0.28 11.88 -10.35
C SER A 87 0.33 12.47 -8.94
N VAL A 88 -0.82 12.57 -8.25
CA VAL A 88 -0.88 13.03 -6.85
C VAL A 88 -0.18 12.05 -5.89
N LEU A 89 0.08 10.81 -6.33
CA LEU A 89 0.74 9.77 -5.55
C LEU A 89 2.27 9.69 -5.78
N THR A 90 2.84 10.59 -6.59
CA THR A 90 4.27 10.52 -6.96
C THR A 90 5.18 10.72 -5.75
N HIS A 91 4.78 11.58 -4.82
CA HIS A 91 5.55 11.89 -3.62
C HIS A 91 4.65 11.84 -2.39
N ALA A 92 5.04 11.03 -1.40
CA ALA A 92 4.41 11.10 -0.09
C ALA A 92 4.77 12.44 0.59
N LYS A 93 3.90 12.89 1.50
CA LYS A 93 4.22 14.03 2.36
C LYS A 93 5.50 13.73 3.15
N PRO A 94 6.40 14.72 3.34
CA PRO A 94 7.59 14.51 4.14
C PRO A 94 7.21 14.05 5.55
N ILE A 95 7.83 12.97 6.01
CA ILE A 95 7.67 12.51 7.39
C ILE A 95 8.65 13.32 8.23
N HIS A 96 8.15 14.26 9.03
CA HIS A 96 8.95 14.87 10.08
C HIS A 96 9.12 13.84 11.20
N ARG A 97 10.31 13.23 11.29
CA ARG A 97 10.68 12.44 12.47
C ARG A 97 11.13 13.42 13.55
N GLU A 98 10.32 13.57 14.59
CA GLU A 98 10.86 14.05 15.87
C GLU A 98 11.69 12.91 16.45
N GLU A 99 13.02 13.02 16.37
CA GLU A 99 13.89 12.15 17.15
C GLU A 99 13.59 12.43 18.62
N THR A 100 12.87 11.50 19.27
CA THR A 100 12.79 11.47 20.72
C THR A 100 14.20 11.17 21.23
N ALA A 101 14.92 12.23 21.61
CA ALA A 101 16.17 12.09 22.33
C ALA A 101 15.90 11.27 23.60
N LEU A 102 16.52 10.09 23.67
CA LEU A 102 16.59 9.23 24.86
C LEU A 102 17.56 9.82 25.88
#